data_AF-A0ABD1EZH9-F1
#
_entry.id   AF-A0ABD1EZH9-F1
#
_cell.length_a   1.000
_cell.length_b   1.000
_cell.length_c   1.000
_cell.angle_alpha   90.00
_cell.angle_beta   90.00
_cell.angle_gamma   90.00
#
_symmetry.space_group_name_H-M   'P 1'
#
loop_
_entity.id
_entity.type
_entity.pdbx_description
1 polymer ?
#
loop_
_entity_poly.entity_id
_entity_poly.type
_entity_poly.pdbx_seq_one_letter_code
_entity_poly.pdbx_strand_id
1 'polypeptide(L)'
;MKRNEDGTVSLAIQKVKPDTHKITISQRNNDSEGNNYPLDVWFLISEYICPEDVGIFGAICKTSFEVICSSRFWFNLYRRYYKNIPGLPQNLKPERLVRKYGLKTNVIRALYHMYPQFVNRTLKEEHPASLKNYQCQLLWFNLQEKNCIYYFKLKRFNWKSAQSRKESKQVNLLEILEDITANPDEDCRVLKVSCLHFNPVESVV
;
A
#
# COMPACT_ATOMS: atom_id res chain seq x y z
N MET A 1 45.93 9.77 -8.64
CA MET A 1 46.79 8.75 -8.02
C MET A 1 48.24 9.14 -8.26
N LYS A 2 49.01 9.42 -7.20
CA LYS A 2 50.47 9.53 -7.29
C LYS A 2 51.07 8.52 -6.33
N ARG A 3 51.93 7.64 -6.83
CA ARG A 3 52.70 6.67 -6.05
C ARG A 3 54.00 7.34 -5.62
N ASN A 4 54.37 7.16 -4.35
CA ASN A 4 55.74 7.40 -3.87
C ASN A 4 56.43 6.04 -3.65
N GLU A 5 57.75 6.02 -3.67
CA GLU A 5 58.58 4.83 -3.90
C GLU A 5 58.75 3.86 -2.72
N ASP A 6 58.26 4.16 -1.50
CA ASP A 6 58.49 3.31 -0.31
C ASP A 6 57.27 2.50 0.17
N GLY A 7 56.36 2.12 -0.74
CA GLY A 7 55.35 1.07 -0.49
C GLY A 7 54.31 1.32 0.61
N THR A 8 54.33 2.46 1.30
CA THR A 8 53.41 2.79 2.39
C THR A 8 52.29 3.71 1.89
N VAL A 9 51.04 3.26 2.00
CA VAL A 9 49.84 4.02 1.59
C VAL A 9 49.39 4.93 2.73
N SER A 10 49.51 6.24 2.54
CA SER A 10 48.91 7.25 3.41
C SER A 10 47.51 7.65 2.93
N LEU A 11 46.49 7.31 3.72
CA LEU A 11 45.10 7.75 3.51
C LEU A 11 44.94 9.19 4.00
N ALA A 12 44.93 10.15 3.09
CA ALA A 12 44.54 11.52 3.40
C ALA A 12 43.03 11.57 3.66
N ILE A 13 42.63 11.50 4.93
CA ILE A 13 41.24 11.73 5.36
C ILE A 13 40.97 13.24 5.25
N GLN A 14 40.27 13.66 4.20
CA GLN A 14 39.65 14.98 4.17
C GLN A 14 38.50 14.99 5.18
N LYS A 15 38.65 15.76 6.26
CA LYS A 15 37.55 16.13 7.15
C LYS A 15 36.53 16.97 6.36
N VAL A 16 35.43 16.35 5.97
CA VAL A 16 34.23 17.07 5.52
C VAL A 16 33.63 17.75 6.74
N LYS A 17 33.53 19.09 6.71
CA LYS A 17 32.86 19.89 7.75
C LYS A 17 31.36 19.54 7.77
N PRO A 18 30.71 19.49 8.96
CA PRO A 18 29.27 19.24 9.03
C PRO A 18 28.53 20.45 8.43
N ASP A 19 27.71 20.18 7.42
CA ASP A 19 26.86 21.17 6.77
C ASP A 19 25.75 21.59 7.75
N THR A 20 25.97 22.73 8.39
CA THR A 20 24.97 23.33 9.27
C THR A 20 23.97 24.05 8.36
N HIS A 21 22.83 23.41 8.09
CA HIS A 21 21.74 24.01 7.34
C HIS A 21 21.30 25.33 8.00
N LYS A 22 21.81 26.46 7.48
CA LYS A 22 21.28 27.79 7.77
C LYS A 22 19.99 27.95 6.97
N ILE A 23 18.87 27.98 7.68
CA ILE A 23 17.56 28.32 7.13
C ILE A 23 17.58 29.83 6.82
N THR A 24 17.80 30.19 5.56
CA THR A 24 17.59 31.55 5.07
C THR A 24 16.11 31.70 4.71
N ILE A 25 15.36 32.42 5.55
CA ILE A 25 14.01 32.87 5.23
C ILE A 25 14.15 34.06 4.26
N SER A 26 13.95 33.81 2.96
CA SER A 26 13.76 34.88 1.97
C SER A 26 12.28 35.15 1.76
N GLN A 27 11.92 36.43 1.81
CA GLN A 27 10.57 36.95 1.88
C GLN A 27 9.77 36.82 0.57
N ARG A 28 8.52 36.37 0.74
CA ARG A 28 7.22 36.62 0.05
C ARG A 28 7.24 37.14 -1.40
N ASN A 29 6.46 36.46 -2.28
CA ASN A 29 5.49 37.10 -3.19
C ASN A 29 4.47 36.10 -3.76
N ASN A 30 3.21 36.57 -3.83
CA ASN A 30 1.96 35.99 -4.36
C ASN A 30 1.07 35.18 -3.38
N ASP A 31 -0.03 35.84 -2.98
CA ASP A 31 -1.12 35.35 -2.16
C ASP A 31 -1.77 34.08 -2.75
N SER A 32 -1.52 32.95 -2.09
CA SER A 32 -2.26 31.66 -2.11
C SER A 32 -1.35 30.46 -1.82
N GLU A 33 -0.04 30.67 -1.65
CA GLU A 33 0.85 29.57 -1.30
C GLU A 33 0.81 29.31 0.21
N GLY A 34 0.28 28.14 0.58
CA GLY A 34 0.21 27.71 1.99
C GLY A 34 1.59 27.58 2.64
N ASN A 35 1.63 27.57 3.97
CA ASN A 35 2.88 27.41 4.72
C ASN A 35 3.51 26.03 4.45
N ASN A 36 4.78 26.03 4.07
CA ASN A 36 5.58 24.81 3.94
C ASN A 36 6.21 24.45 5.29
N TYR A 37 5.69 23.38 5.92
CA TYR A 37 6.25 22.84 7.15
C TYR A 37 7.27 21.73 6.88
N PRO A 38 8.30 21.56 7.74
CA PRO A 38 9.22 20.43 7.66
C PRO A 38 8.49 19.09 7.69
N LEU A 39 9.09 18.07 7.06
CA LEU A 39 8.53 16.71 6.97
C LEU A 39 8.22 16.12 8.36
N ASP A 40 9.03 16.42 9.37
CA ASP A 40 8.83 15.95 10.74
C ASP A 40 7.52 16.45 11.38
N VAL A 41 7.08 17.66 11.04
CA VAL A 41 5.79 18.20 11.50
C VAL A 41 4.65 17.38 10.90
N TRP A 42 4.74 17.02 9.62
CA TRP A 42 3.74 16.18 8.97
C TRP A 42 3.73 14.75 9.52
N PHE A 43 4.89 14.19 9.88
CA PHE A 43 4.94 12.91 10.60
C PHE A 43 4.28 13.01 11.97
N LEU A 44 4.52 14.09 12.73
CA LEU A 44 3.87 14.31 14.02
C LEU A 44 2.35 14.41 13.86
N ILE A 45 1.85 15.16 12.88
CA ILE A 45 0.41 15.27 12.60
C ILE A 45 -0.16 13.90 12.22
N SER A 46 0.57 13.11 11.42
CA SER A 46 0.15 11.77 11.01
C SER A 46 -0.06 10.80 12.19
N GLU A 47 0.50 11.10 13.36
CA GLU A 47 0.27 10.34 14.60
C GLU A 47 -1.16 10.47 15.16
N TYR A 48 -1.94 11.41 14.64
CA TYR A 48 -3.31 11.69 15.08
C TYR A 48 -4.35 11.46 13.99
N ILE A 49 -3.94 11.04 12.79
CA ILE A 49 -4.85 10.74 11.69
C ILE A 49 -5.49 9.36 11.87
N CYS A 50 -6.83 9.31 11.73
CA CYS A 50 -7.60 8.08 11.74
C CYS A 50 -7.46 7.30 10.42
N PRO A 51 -7.62 5.95 10.41
CA PRO A 51 -7.52 5.13 9.20
C PRO A 51 -8.37 5.60 8.02
N GLU A 52 -9.55 6.13 8.31
CA GLU A 52 -10.53 6.61 7.34
C GLU A 52 -10.17 7.98 6.73
N ASP A 53 -9.29 8.73 7.39
CA ASP A 53 -8.90 10.09 6.99
C ASP A 53 -7.51 10.14 6.34
N VAL A 54 -6.86 8.98 6.14
CA VAL A 54 -5.54 8.89 5.48
C VAL A 54 -5.56 9.52 4.08
N GLY A 55 -6.65 9.32 3.33
CA GLY A 55 -6.83 9.92 2.01
C GLY A 55 -6.98 11.44 2.06
N ILE A 56 -7.72 11.95 3.05
CA ILE A 56 -7.92 13.40 3.28
C ILE A 56 -6.57 14.03 3.67
N PHE A 57 -5.85 13.40 4.61
CA PHE A 57 -4.54 13.84 5.05
C PHE A 57 -3.54 13.92 3.89
N GLY A 58 -3.44 12.87 3.07
CA GLY A 58 -2.55 12.88 1.91
C GLY A 58 -2.94 13.86 0.80
N ALA A 59 -4.17 14.37 0.80
CA ALA A 59 -4.65 15.36 -0.15
C ALA A 59 -4.37 16.82 0.28
N ILE A 60 -3.87 17.05 1.50
CA ILE A 60 -3.61 18.42 2.00
C ILE A 60 -2.52 19.11 1.17
N CYS A 61 -1.39 18.42 0.93
CA CYS A 61 -0.26 18.97 0.19
C CYS A 61 0.71 17.86 -0.26
N LYS A 62 1.77 18.22 -1.01
CA LYS A 62 2.79 17.26 -1.45
C LYS A 62 3.51 16.57 -0.29
N THR A 63 3.85 17.30 0.77
CA THR A 63 4.58 16.74 1.91
C THR A 63 3.75 15.74 2.72
N SER A 64 2.45 16.00 2.92
CA SER A 64 1.55 15.04 3.55
C SER A 64 1.32 13.80 2.68
N PHE A 65 1.26 13.98 1.35
CA PHE A 65 1.26 12.87 0.40
C PHE A 65 2.53 12.00 0.51
N GLU A 66 3.71 12.63 0.59
CA GLU A 66 4.99 11.92 0.80
C GLU A 66 5.00 11.12 2.10
N VAL A 67 4.42 11.66 3.18
CA VAL A 67 4.27 10.93 4.45
C VAL A 67 3.47 9.64 4.25
N ILE A 68 2.30 9.68 3.59
CA ILE A 68 1.50 8.47 3.36
C ILE A 68 2.12 7.51 2.34
N CYS A 69 3.08 7.96 1.54
CA CYS A 69 3.88 7.12 0.65
C CYS A 69 5.07 6.45 1.37
N SER A 70 5.30 6.76 2.66
CA SER A 70 6.39 6.18 3.44
C SER A 70 6.00 4.89 4.14
N SER A 71 6.93 3.93 4.22
CA SER A 71 6.74 2.71 5.04
C SER A 71 6.54 3.02 6.52
N ARG A 72 7.24 4.04 7.05
CA ARG A 72 7.14 4.49 8.45
C ARG A 72 5.71 4.83 8.83
N PHE A 73 5.00 5.58 7.98
CA PHE A 73 3.60 5.92 8.23
C PHE A 73 2.73 4.66 8.39
N TRP A 74 2.82 3.71 7.46
CA TRP A 74 1.98 2.50 7.50
C TRP A 74 2.32 1.57 8.67
N PHE A 75 3.60 1.41 9.02
CA PHE A 75 4.00 0.66 10.22
C PHE A 75 3.47 1.30 11.49
N ASN A 76 3.57 2.63 11.61
CA ASN A 76 3.07 3.36 12.77
C ASN A 76 1.54 3.28 12.87
N LEU A 77 0.83 3.43 11.75
CA LEU A 77 -0.62 3.30 11.69
C LEU A 77 -1.06 1.90 12.12
N TYR A 78 -0.43 0.85 11.56
CA TYR A 78 -0.71 -0.53 11.96
C TYR A 78 -0.48 -0.74 13.45
N ARG A 79 0.68 -0.32 13.98
CA ARG A 79 1.04 -0.47 15.40
C ARG A 79 0.03 0.22 16.32
N ARG A 80 -0.47 1.40 15.95
CA ARG A 80 -1.43 2.17 16.76
C ARG A 80 -2.78 1.47 16.88
N TYR A 81 -3.24 0.82 15.82
CA TYR A 81 -4.57 0.19 15.76
C TYR A 81 -4.54 -1.33 15.88
N TYR A 82 -3.36 -1.94 16.02
CA TYR A 82 -3.23 -3.39 16.13
C TYR A 82 -3.93 -3.90 17.38
N LYS A 83 -4.79 -4.91 17.17
CA LYS A 83 -5.46 -5.67 18.23
C LYS A 83 -5.30 -7.15 17.92
N ASN A 84 -4.84 -7.93 18.89
CA ASN A 84 -4.78 -9.37 18.73
C ASN A 84 -6.19 -9.95 18.84
N ILE A 85 -6.88 -10.06 17.71
CA ILE A 85 -8.25 -10.56 17.61
C ILE A 85 -8.28 -11.99 17.05
N PRO A 86 -9.26 -12.81 17.47
CA PRO A 86 -9.50 -14.10 16.84
C PRO A 86 -9.89 -13.90 15.37
N GLY A 87 -9.32 -14.71 14.47
CA GLY A 87 -9.64 -14.65 13.04
C GLY A 87 -8.77 -13.69 12.21
N LEU A 88 -7.83 -12.95 12.80
CA LEU A 88 -6.86 -12.18 12.01
C LEU A 88 -5.92 -13.14 11.23
N PRO A 89 -5.86 -13.07 9.89
CA PRO A 89 -4.99 -13.91 9.08
C PRO A 89 -3.52 -13.83 9.49
N GLN A 90 -2.79 -14.95 9.45
CA GLN A 90 -1.41 -15.04 9.94
C GLN A 90 -0.44 -14.09 9.21
N ASN A 91 -0.68 -13.85 7.91
CA ASN A 91 0.09 -12.91 7.10
C ASN A 91 -0.13 -11.43 7.48
N LEU A 92 -1.19 -11.13 8.25
CA LEU A 92 -1.52 -9.78 8.73
C LEU A 92 -1.12 -9.57 10.20
N LYS A 93 -0.50 -10.56 10.84
CA LYS A 93 0.04 -10.45 12.19
C LYS A 93 1.41 -9.75 12.20
N PRO A 94 1.84 -9.17 13.34
CA PRO A 94 3.06 -8.36 13.41
C PRO A 94 4.32 -9.12 12.98
N GLU A 95 4.38 -10.44 13.22
CA GLU A 95 5.54 -11.26 12.89
C GLU A 95 5.76 -11.40 11.38
N ARG A 96 4.68 -11.25 10.59
CA ARG A 96 4.72 -11.36 9.12
C ARG A 96 4.67 -9.99 8.45
N LEU A 97 4.06 -9.00 9.09
CA LEU A 97 3.93 -7.63 8.61
C LEU A 97 5.19 -6.79 8.97
N VAL A 98 6.37 -7.33 8.67
CA VAL A 98 7.67 -6.63 8.80
C VAL A 98 8.25 -6.22 7.45
N ARG A 99 7.68 -6.74 6.35
CA ARG A 99 8.17 -6.52 4.99
C ARG A 99 7.57 -5.23 4.41
N LYS A 100 8.37 -4.48 3.64
CA LYS A 100 7.90 -3.27 2.93
C LYS A 100 6.98 -3.64 1.76
N TYR A 101 7.30 -4.68 0.99
CA TYR A 101 6.49 -5.07 -0.16
C TYR A 101 5.00 -5.26 0.17
N GLY A 102 4.14 -4.46 -0.47
CA GLY A 102 2.69 -4.47 -0.27
C GLY A 102 2.24 -4.11 1.15
N LEU A 103 3.08 -3.42 1.92
CA LEU A 103 2.80 -3.00 3.29
C LEU A 103 1.48 -2.23 3.38
N LYS A 104 1.26 -1.22 2.53
CA LYS A 104 0.02 -0.43 2.52
C LYS A 104 -1.21 -1.33 2.39
N THR A 105 -1.18 -2.24 1.43
CA THR A 105 -2.26 -3.19 1.16
C THR A 105 -2.52 -4.09 2.36
N ASN A 106 -1.47 -4.62 3.00
CA ASN A 106 -1.59 -5.49 4.16
C ASN A 106 -2.11 -4.73 5.40
N VAL A 107 -1.68 -3.49 5.61
CA VAL A 107 -2.19 -2.65 6.70
C VAL A 107 -3.68 -2.35 6.51
N ILE A 108 -4.11 -2.01 5.29
CA ILE A 108 -5.52 -1.79 4.96
C ILE A 108 -6.34 -3.06 5.23
N ARG A 109 -5.86 -4.24 4.79
CA ARG A 109 -6.52 -5.53 5.07
C ARG A 109 -6.59 -5.82 6.58
N ALA A 110 -5.54 -5.53 7.34
CA ALA A 110 -5.54 -5.74 8.78
C ALA A 110 -6.54 -4.81 9.48
N LEU A 111 -6.59 -3.54 9.08
CA LEU A 111 -7.54 -2.55 9.60
C LEU A 111 -8.99 -2.95 9.34
N TYR A 112 -9.30 -3.58 8.21
CA TYR A 112 -10.64 -4.13 7.94
C TYR A 112 -11.10 -5.09 9.05
N HIS A 113 -10.21 -5.90 9.62
CA HIS A 113 -10.56 -6.81 10.71
C HIS A 113 -10.59 -6.13 12.09
N MET A 114 -9.71 -5.16 12.33
CA MET A 114 -9.46 -4.61 13.68
C MET A 114 -10.15 -3.26 13.95
N TYR A 115 -10.64 -2.58 12.91
CA TYR A 115 -11.18 -1.23 12.98
C TYR A 115 -12.57 -1.13 12.30
N PRO A 116 -13.66 -1.32 13.06
CA PRO A 116 -15.02 -1.44 12.51
C PRO A 116 -15.50 -0.28 11.64
N GLN A 117 -15.08 0.96 11.95
CA GLN A 117 -15.51 2.14 11.19
C GLN A 117 -15.03 2.12 9.73
N PHE A 118 -13.93 1.43 9.45
CA PHE A 118 -13.42 1.28 8.09
C PHE A 118 -14.34 0.39 7.24
N VAL A 119 -14.87 -0.69 7.83
CA VAL A 119 -15.75 -1.66 7.14
C VAL A 119 -17.00 -0.97 6.60
N ASN A 120 -17.60 -0.10 7.41
CA ASN A 120 -18.85 0.59 7.08
C ASN A 120 -18.72 1.55 5.88
N ARG A 121 -17.51 2.04 5.57
CA ARG A 121 -17.27 2.96 4.44
C ARG A 121 -16.92 2.25 3.13
N THR A 122 -16.50 0.98 3.17
CA THR A 122 -15.88 0.29 2.02
C THR A 122 -16.84 -0.37 1.02
N LEU A 123 -18.14 -0.46 1.30
CA LEU A 123 -19.08 -1.15 0.41
C LEU A 123 -19.73 -0.16 -0.57
N LYS A 124 -19.04 0.10 -1.68
CA LYS A 124 -19.67 0.68 -2.88
C LYS A 124 -20.00 -0.45 -3.84
N GLU A 125 -21.29 -0.73 -4.00
CA GLU A 125 -21.75 -1.69 -5.00
C GLU A 125 -21.74 -1.04 -6.39
N GLU A 126 -21.12 -1.70 -7.36
CA GLU A 126 -21.10 -1.28 -8.76
C GLU A 126 -22.04 -2.16 -9.58
N HIS A 127 -22.58 -1.60 -10.67
CA HIS A 127 -23.46 -2.36 -11.56
C HIS A 127 -22.71 -3.56 -12.19
N PRO A 128 -23.28 -4.77 -12.27
CA PRO A 128 -22.60 -5.97 -12.78
C PRO A 128 -22.07 -5.84 -14.21
N ALA A 129 -22.66 -4.96 -15.03
CA ALA A 129 -22.18 -4.70 -16.39
C ALA A 129 -20.75 -4.13 -16.45
N SER A 130 -20.21 -3.62 -15.34
CA SER A 130 -18.80 -3.19 -15.22
C SER A 130 -17.80 -4.35 -15.36
N LEU A 131 -18.25 -5.61 -15.21
CA LEU A 131 -17.42 -6.81 -15.21
C LEU A 131 -17.06 -7.31 -16.61
N LYS A 132 -17.39 -6.57 -17.67
CA LYS A 132 -16.96 -6.90 -19.05
C LYS A 132 -15.43 -6.96 -19.11
N ASN A 133 -14.91 -8.01 -19.76
CA ASN A 133 -13.47 -8.30 -19.92
C ASN A 133 -12.74 -8.73 -18.63
N TYR A 134 -13.49 -9.19 -17.62
CA TYR A 134 -12.92 -9.88 -16.47
C TYR A 134 -13.07 -11.40 -16.61
N GLN A 135 -12.08 -12.14 -16.12
CA GLN A 135 -12.09 -13.59 -16.08
C GLN A 135 -12.22 -14.05 -14.63
N CYS A 136 -13.05 -15.08 -14.40
CA CYS A 136 -13.18 -15.72 -13.09
C CYS A 136 -11.88 -16.45 -12.76
N GLN A 137 -11.29 -16.12 -11.61
CA GLN A 137 -10.10 -16.78 -11.06
C GLN A 137 -10.41 -17.72 -9.91
N LEU A 138 -11.43 -17.38 -9.11
CA LEU A 138 -11.80 -18.13 -7.93
C LEU A 138 -13.31 -18.04 -7.73
N LEU A 139 -13.91 -19.17 -7.38
CA LEU A 139 -15.29 -19.30 -6.97
C LEU A 139 -15.31 -19.84 -5.53
N TRP A 140 -16.13 -19.23 -4.67
CA TRP A 140 -16.48 -19.80 -3.37
C TRP A 140 -17.94 -19.50 -3.08
N PHE A 141 -18.52 -20.20 -2.11
CA PHE A 141 -19.91 -19.98 -1.71
C PHE A 141 -20.06 -20.07 -0.20
N ASN A 142 -21.14 -19.47 0.30
CA ASN A 142 -21.56 -19.59 1.67
C ASN A 142 -23.04 -20.03 1.70
N LEU A 143 -23.29 -21.16 2.36
CA LEU A 143 -24.64 -21.67 2.57
C LEU A 143 -25.24 -20.96 3.79
N GLN A 144 -26.37 -20.30 3.58
CA GLN A 144 -27.21 -19.78 4.65
C GLN A 144 -28.49 -20.61 4.72
N GLU A 145 -29.24 -20.51 5.83
CA GLU A 145 -30.43 -21.35 6.09
C GLU A 145 -31.47 -21.37 4.95
N LYS A 146 -31.56 -20.30 4.16
CA LYS A 146 -32.58 -20.14 3.11
C LYS A 146 -32.03 -19.73 1.74
N ASN A 147 -30.74 -19.43 1.65
CA ASN A 147 -30.10 -18.90 0.45
C ASN A 147 -28.67 -19.40 0.35
N CYS A 148 -28.18 -19.60 -0.88
CA CYS A 148 -26.76 -19.74 -1.15
C CYS A 148 -26.21 -18.44 -1.73
N ILE A 149 -25.10 -17.96 -1.17
CA ILE A 149 -24.38 -16.81 -1.72
C ILE A 149 -23.13 -17.33 -2.41
N TYR A 150 -23.04 -17.13 -3.72
CA TYR A 150 -21.84 -17.37 -4.51
C TYR A 150 -21.02 -16.10 -4.63
N TYR A 151 -19.70 -16.28 -4.60
CA TYR A 151 -18.74 -15.23 -4.77
C TYR A 151 -17.76 -15.61 -5.88
N PHE A 152 -17.57 -14.70 -6.82
CA PHE A 152 -16.66 -14.86 -7.95
C PHE A 152 -15.59 -13.79 -7.86
N LYS A 153 -14.34 -14.18 -7.62
CA LYS A 153 -13.19 -13.27 -7.78
C LYS A 153 -12.85 -13.23 -9.25
N LEU A 154 -13.01 -12.05 -9.82
CA LEU A 154 -12.83 -11.74 -11.22
C LEU A 154 -11.58 -10.88 -11.37
N LYS A 155 -10.69 -11.21 -12.30
CA LYS A 155 -9.51 -10.38 -12.61
C LYS A 155 -9.56 -9.89 -14.03
N ARG A 156 -9.23 -8.61 -14.23
CA ARG A 156 -9.19 -8.03 -15.56
C ARG A 156 -8.05 -8.64 -16.37
N PHE A 157 -8.34 -9.11 -17.58
CA PHE A 157 -7.29 -9.56 -18.49
C PHE A 157 -6.65 -8.34 -19.16
N ASN A 158 -5.41 -7.99 -18.80
CA ASN A 158 -4.71 -6.85 -19.38
C ASN A 158 -3.72 -7.31 -20.47
N TRP A 159 -4.18 -7.32 -21.72
CA TRP A 159 -3.39 -7.76 -22.88
C TRP A 159 -2.06 -6.98 -23.05
N LYS A 160 -2.03 -5.71 -22.60
CA LYS A 160 -0.84 -4.84 -22.70
C LYS A 160 0.33 -5.33 -21.83
N SER A 161 0.03 -5.94 -20.68
CA SER A 161 1.04 -6.49 -19.77
C SER A 161 1.69 -7.78 -20.27
N ALA A 162 1.06 -8.50 -21.22
CA ALA A 162 1.64 -9.67 -21.86
C ALA A 162 2.62 -9.29 -22.99
N GLN A 163 2.36 -8.18 -23.70
CA GLN A 163 3.25 -7.66 -24.74
C GLN A 163 4.51 -6.97 -24.17
N SER A 164 4.40 -6.30 -23.01
CA SER A 164 5.54 -5.63 -22.36
C SER A 164 6.60 -6.59 -21.79
N ARG A 165 6.32 -7.89 -21.64
CA ARG A 165 7.31 -8.89 -21.15
C ARG A 165 8.38 -9.27 -22.17
N LYS A 166 8.35 -8.70 -23.38
CA LYS A 166 9.39 -8.92 -24.40
C LYS A 166 10.58 -7.97 -24.28
N GLU A 167 10.51 -6.93 -23.45
CA GLU A 167 11.65 -6.08 -23.14
C GLU A 167 12.18 -6.45 -21.75
N SER A 168 13.28 -7.20 -21.72
CA SER A 168 14.03 -7.53 -20.51
C SER A 168 14.71 -6.27 -19.95
N LYS A 169 13.93 -5.36 -19.38
CA LYS A 169 14.45 -4.39 -18.41
C LYS A 169 14.90 -5.21 -17.21
N GLN A 170 16.18 -5.09 -16.85
CA GLN A 170 16.73 -5.70 -15.64
C GLN A 170 15.95 -5.16 -14.44
N VAL A 171 15.01 -5.98 -13.96
CA VAL A 171 14.10 -5.60 -12.90
C VAL A 171 14.91 -5.49 -11.62
N ASN A 172 14.96 -4.31 -11.01
CA ASN A 172 15.65 -4.11 -9.75
C ASN A 172 14.84 -4.77 -8.63
N LEU A 173 15.27 -5.95 -8.19
CA LEU A 173 14.62 -6.70 -7.12
C LEU A 173 14.51 -5.89 -5.82
N LEU A 174 15.47 -5.02 -5.54
CA LEU A 174 15.45 -4.18 -4.34
C LEU A 174 14.31 -3.16 -4.42
N GLU A 175 14.13 -2.53 -5.58
CA GLU A 175 13.04 -1.58 -5.82
C GLU A 175 11.67 -2.26 -5.65
N ILE A 176 11.50 -3.49 -6.16
CA ILE A 176 10.29 -4.28 -5.92
C ILE A 176 10.10 -4.51 -4.42
N LEU A 177 11.11 -4.98 -3.70
CA LEU A 177 10.98 -5.32 -2.29
C LEU A 177 10.63 -4.11 -1.41
N GLU A 178 10.95 -2.90 -1.87
CA GLU A 178 10.61 -1.64 -1.22
C GLU A 178 9.26 -1.04 -1.61
N ASP A 179 8.59 -1.58 -2.64
CA ASP A 179 7.27 -1.10 -3.07
C ASP A 179 6.18 -1.40 -2.03
N ILE A 180 5.89 -0.41 -1.20
CA ILE A 180 4.83 -0.48 -0.20
C ILE A 180 3.43 -0.53 -0.80
N THR A 181 3.27 -0.09 -2.05
CA THR A 181 1.97 0.08 -2.72
C THR A 181 1.52 -1.16 -3.47
N ALA A 182 2.41 -2.16 -3.62
CA ALA A 182 2.11 -3.39 -4.31
C ALA A 182 0.80 -4.04 -3.82
N ASN A 183 -0.10 -4.29 -4.75
CA ASN A 183 -1.38 -4.93 -4.50
C ASN A 183 -1.55 -6.10 -5.48
N PRO A 184 -1.44 -7.37 -5.04
CA PRO A 184 -1.62 -8.52 -5.92
C PRO A 184 -3.07 -8.64 -6.45
N ASP A 185 -4.01 -8.00 -5.76
CA ASP A 185 -5.43 -7.93 -6.11
C ASP A 185 -5.79 -6.64 -6.87
N GLU A 186 -4.79 -5.91 -7.38
CA GLU A 186 -5.06 -4.80 -8.31
C GLU A 186 -5.84 -5.32 -9.52
N ASP A 187 -6.82 -4.55 -9.97
CA ASP A 187 -7.78 -4.93 -11.01
C ASP A 187 -8.58 -6.23 -10.73
N CYS A 188 -8.68 -6.64 -9.47
CA CYS A 188 -9.64 -7.68 -9.05
C CYS A 188 -10.97 -7.05 -8.64
N ARG A 189 -12.06 -7.75 -8.95
CA ARG A 189 -13.42 -7.45 -8.49
C ARG A 189 -14.05 -8.71 -7.90
N VAL A 190 -14.99 -8.53 -6.97
CA VAL A 190 -15.78 -9.65 -6.43
C VAL A 190 -17.23 -9.46 -6.84
N LEU A 191 -17.78 -10.42 -7.56
CA LEU A 191 -19.20 -10.50 -7.86
C LEU A 191 -19.87 -11.39 -6.80
N LYS A 192 -20.88 -10.86 -6.11
CA LYS A 192 -21.72 -11.58 -5.17
C LYS A 192 -23.06 -11.90 -5.84
N VAL A 193 -23.45 -13.17 -5.85
CA VAL A 193 -24.73 -13.64 -6.41
C VAL A 193 -25.48 -14.39 -5.31
N SER A 194 -26.71 -13.97 -5.02
CA SER A 194 -27.58 -14.65 -4.07
C SER A 194 -28.60 -15.51 -4.81
N CYS A 195 -28.68 -16.78 -4.45
CA CYS A 195 -29.59 -17.76 -5.04
C CYS A 195 -30.44 -18.42 -3.95
N LEU A 196 -31.72 -18.69 -4.24
CA LEU A 196 -32.61 -19.42 -3.33
C LEU A 196 -32.29 -20.92 -3.28
N HIS A 197 -31.76 -21.46 -4.37
CA HIS A 197 -31.47 -22.89 -4.53
C HIS A 197 -29.96 -23.08 -4.71
N PHE A 198 -29.38 -24.01 -3.94
CA PHE A 198 -27.98 -24.39 -4.07
C PHE A 198 -27.85 -25.51 -5.09
N ASN A 199 -27.16 -25.23 -6.19
CA ASN A 199 -26.69 -26.26 -7.12
C ASN A 199 -25.15 -26.26 -7.06
N PRO A 200 -24.51 -27.28 -6.46
CA PRO A 200 -23.06 -27.38 -6.48
C PRO A 200 -22.60 -27.53 -7.94
N VAL A 201 -21.75 -26.61 -8.39
CA VAL A 201 -21.03 -26.79 -9.64
C VAL A 201 -19.81 -27.63 -9.30
N GLU A 202 -19.73 -28.85 -9.81
CA GLU A 202 -18.54 -29.69 -9.65
C GLU A 202 -17.34 -28.98 -10.28
N SER A 203 -16.24 -28.89 -9.52
CA SER A 203 -15.00 -28.34 -10.03
C SER A 203 -14.51 -29.25 -11.14
N VAL A 204 -14.45 -28.74 -12.37
CA VAL A 204 -13.75 -29.42 -13.47
C VAL A 204 -12.26 -29.33 -13.13
N VAL A 205 -11.73 -30.40 -12.53
CA VAL A 205 -10.30 -30.60 -12.23
C VAL A 205 -9.55 -30.88 -13.52
#